data_AF-A0A1G9SQF3-F1
#
_entry.id   AF-A0A1G9SQF3-F1
#
_cell.length_a   1.000
_cell.length_b   1.000
_cell.length_c   1.000
_cell.angle_alpha   90.00
_cell.angle_beta   90.00
_cell.angle_gamma   90.00
#
_symmetry.space_group_name_H-M   'P 1'
#
loop_
_entity.id
_entity.type
_entity.pdbx_description
1 polymer ?
#
loop_
_entity_poly.entity_id
_entity_poly.type
_entity_poly.pdbx_seq_one_letter_code
_entity_poly.pdbx_strand_id
1 'polypeptide(L)'
;MSAGRTGGKGETVSDENDKENESPAYRSGRLWGALHTLRVLGGVPMKGKLAHDSRLRMAERQPGLHIPRQLNKATKHLVAARRRGARHGKAADEVLKAVLESIPGDGGFPQTYDAAQRKEFRDGFRAQKGTYAAAYRALLR
;
A
#
# COMPACT_ATOMS: atom_id res chain seq x y z
N MET A 1 33.33 7.28 -49.44
CA MET A 1 33.53 7.88 -48.11
C MET A 1 32.15 8.30 -47.63
N SER A 2 31.41 7.46 -46.89
CA SER A 2 31.42 7.36 -45.40
C SER A 2 31.33 8.75 -44.76
N ALA A 3 30.44 9.10 -43.84
CA ALA A 3 29.42 8.44 -43.02
C ALA A 3 28.43 9.58 -42.62
N GLY A 4 27.31 9.43 -41.93
CA GLY A 4 26.74 8.37 -41.13
C GLY A 4 25.48 8.97 -40.50
N ARG A 5 24.36 8.28 -40.62
CA ARG A 5 23.08 8.61 -40.02
C ARG A 5 23.09 8.04 -38.60
N THR A 6 23.06 8.89 -37.59
CA THR A 6 22.85 8.52 -36.17
C THR A 6 21.86 9.54 -35.62
N GLY A 7 20.65 9.14 -35.22
CA GLY A 7 20.35 8.59 -33.90
C GLY A 7 19.68 9.71 -33.10
N GLY A 8 18.61 9.53 -32.34
CA GLY A 8 17.86 8.36 -31.92
C GLY A 8 16.64 8.90 -31.19
N LYS A 9 15.57 8.11 -31.20
CA LYS A 9 14.37 8.29 -30.38
C LYS A 9 14.73 8.60 -28.92
N GLY A 10 14.34 9.77 -28.43
CA GLY A 10 14.13 10.01 -27.00
C GLY A 10 12.69 9.66 -26.66
N GLU A 11 12.36 8.37 -26.60
CA GLU A 11 11.16 7.89 -25.91
C GLU A 11 11.42 8.13 -24.43
N THR A 12 10.78 9.14 -23.84
CA THR A 12 10.83 9.38 -22.40
C THR A 12 10.10 8.25 -21.70
N VAL A 13 10.90 7.33 -21.17
CA VAL A 13 10.49 6.31 -20.18
C VAL A 13 10.13 7.07 -18.90
N SER A 14 8.85 7.38 -18.73
CA SER A 14 8.36 8.25 -17.63
C SER A 14 7.73 7.49 -16.46
N ASP A 15 7.67 6.15 -16.46
CA ASP A 15 6.81 5.45 -15.47
C ASP A 15 7.53 4.82 -14.26
N GLU A 16 8.88 4.81 -14.21
CA GLU A 16 9.60 4.15 -13.09
C GLU A 16 10.24 5.11 -12.07
N ASN A 17 10.45 6.39 -12.40
CA ASN A 17 11.12 7.36 -11.52
C ASN A 17 10.21 7.99 -10.44
N ASP A 18 8.88 7.83 -10.55
CA ASP A 18 7.94 8.50 -9.63
C ASP A 18 7.82 7.83 -8.26
N LYS A 19 8.24 6.56 -8.13
CA LYS A 19 8.21 5.85 -6.83
C LYS A 19 9.36 6.24 -5.90
N GLU A 20 10.48 6.74 -6.43
CA GLU A 20 11.66 7.09 -5.63
C GLU A 20 11.53 8.45 -4.93
N ASN A 21 10.68 9.35 -5.46
CA ASN A 21 10.46 10.69 -4.91
C ASN A 21 9.25 10.80 -3.95
N GLU A 22 8.55 9.70 -3.64
CA GLU A 22 7.47 9.74 -2.66
C GLU A 22 8.01 9.96 -1.22
N SER A 23 7.36 10.87 -0.48
CA SER A 23 7.74 11.09 0.92
C SER A 23 7.55 9.81 1.76
N PRO A 24 8.37 9.58 2.81
CA PRO A 24 8.19 8.45 3.71
C PRO A 24 6.79 8.37 4.33
N ALA A 25 6.18 9.52 4.63
CA ALA A 25 4.85 9.60 5.19
C ALA A 25 3.78 9.18 4.19
N TYR A 26 3.88 9.62 2.93
CA TYR A 26 3.00 9.20 1.84
C TYR A 26 3.09 7.69 1.58
N ARG A 27 4.31 7.12 1.50
CA ARG A 27 4.54 5.67 1.37
C ARG A 27 3.92 4.88 2.52
N SER A 28 4.09 5.36 3.75
CA SER A 28 3.46 4.76 4.94
C SER A 28 1.93 4.78 4.84
N GLY A 29 1.37 5.86 4.30
CA GLY A 29 -0.05 5.99 4.00
C GLY A 29 -0.54 4.96 2.98
N ARG A 30 0.18 4.81 1.87
CA ARG A 30 -0.12 3.80 0.83
C ARG A 30 -0.07 2.39 1.39
N LEU A 31 0.95 2.05 2.17
CA LEU A 31 1.06 0.78 2.89
C LEU A 31 -0.17 0.54 3.78
N TRP A 32 -0.61 1.55 4.54
CA TRP A 32 -1.82 1.45 5.35
C TRP A 32 -3.09 1.20 4.49
N GLY A 33 -3.18 1.81 3.32
CA GLY A 33 -4.26 1.59 2.35
C GLY A 33 -4.27 0.17 1.77
N ALA A 34 -3.10 -0.41 1.52
CA ALA A 34 -2.96 -1.79 1.09
C ALA A 34 -3.40 -2.77 2.19
N LEU A 35 -2.94 -2.56 3.43
CA LEU A 35 -3.38 -3.35 4.59
C LEU A 35 -4.89 -3.24 4.82
N HIS A 36 -5.46 -2.04 4.66
CA HIS A 36 -6.90 -1.84 4.71
C HIS A 36 -7.62 -2.66 3.63
N THR A 37 -7.11 -2.67 2.40
CA THR A 37 -7.72 -3.42 1.29
C THR A 37 -7.66 -4.92 1.54
N LEU A 38 -6.52 -5.43 2.02
CA LEU A 38 -6.37 -6.83 2.40
C LEU A 38 -7.38 -7.25 3.48
N ARG A 39 -7.69 -6.35 4.43
CA ARG A 39 -8.75 -6.58 5.40
C ARG A 39 -10.11 -6.77 4.73
N VAL A 40 -10.48 -5.89 3.80
CA VAL A 40 -11.77 -5.92 3.11
C VAL A 40 -11.90 -7.19 2.27
N LEU A 41 -10.86 -7.55 1.52
CA LEU A 41 -10.81 -8.81 0.77
C LEU A 41 -10.97 -10.02 1.69
N GLY A 42 -10.36 -10.00 2.89
CA GLY A 42 -10.49 -11.06 3.87
C GLY A 42 -11.85 -11.17 4.57
N GLY A 43 -12.70 -10.12 4.55
CA GLY A 43 -14.07 -10.15 5.09
C GLY A 43 -14.19 -10.40 6.60
N VAL A 44 -13.10 -10.26 7.37
CA VAL A 44 -13.08 -10.63 8.80
C VAL A 44 -13.80 -9.57 9.65
N PRO A 45 -14.76 -9.95 10.52
CA PRO A 45 -15.50 -9.03 11.39
C PRO A 45 -14.63 -8.38 12.50
N MET A 46 -15.23 -7.39 13.19
CA MET A 46 -14.61 -6.29 13.98
C MET A 46 -13.43 -6.60 14.94
N LYS A 47 -13.29 -7.80 15.51
CA LYS A 47 -12.25 -8.07 16.52
C LYS A 47 -10.90 -8.41 15.86
N GLY A 48 -9.88 -7.58 16.10
CA GLY A 48 -8.51 -7.83 15.63
C GLY A 48 -8.17 -7.26 14.24
N LYS A 49 -9.05 -6.44 13.66
CA LYS A 49 -8.97 -5.92 12.30
C LYS A 49 -7.63 -5.27 11.93
N LEU A 50 -7.10 -5.72 10.80
CA LEU A 50 -5.99 -5.13 10.06
C LEU A 50 -6.35 -3.74 9.52
N ALA A 51 -5.59 -2.71 9.89
CA ALA A 51 -5.65 -1.36 9.31
C ALA A 51 -7.09 -0.80 9.11
N HIS A 52 -7.91 -0.86 10.16
CA HIS A 52 -9.26 -0.30 10.13
C HIS A 52 -9.25 1.24 10.09
N ASP A 53 -10.25 1.86 9.46
CA ASP A 53 -10.37 3.31 9.33
C ASP A 53 -10.35 4.03 10.69
N SER A 54 -10.95 3.44 11.75
CA SER A 54 -10.90 4.00 13.11
C SER A 54 -9.50 4.08 13.72
N ARG A 55 -8.54 3.32 13.19
CA ARG A 55 -7.13 3.32 13.62
C ARG A 55 -6.24 4.24 12.79
N LEU A 56 -6.77 4.84 11.72
CA LEU A 56 -6.02 5.71 10.82
C LEU A 56 -5.35 6.87 11.59
N ARG A 57 -6.10 7.53 12.47
CA ARG A 57 -5.57 8.63 13.31
C ARG A 57 -4.43 8.20 14.23
N MET A 58 -4.43 6.95 14.68
CA MET A 58 -3.33 6.43 15.51
C MET A 58 -2.12 6.09 14.64
N ALA A 59 -2.34 5.49 13.47
CA ALA A 59 -1.29 5.12 12.53
C ALA A 59 -0.55 6.33 11.97
N GLU A 60 -1.26 7.39 11.59
CA GLU A 60 -0.63 8.62 11.10
C GLU A 60 0.17 9.33 12.22
N ARG A 61 -0.23 9.19 13.49
CA ARG A 61 0.47 9.84 14.61
C ARG A 61 1.69 9.05 15.07
N GLN A 62 1.60 7.73 15.06
CA GLN A 62 2.61 6.82 15.61
C GLN A 62 2.84 5.62 14.67
N PRO A 63 3.40 5.85 13.48
CA PRO A 63 3.53 4.81 12.46
C PRO A 63 4.46 3.68 12.91
N GLY A 64 5.57 4.01 13.60
CA GLY A 64 6.49 3.06 14.25
C GLY A 64 5.82 2.04 15.16
N LEU A 65 4.77 2.43 15.86
CA LEU A 65 4.03 1.52 16.74
C LEU A 65 2.95 0.73 16.00
N HIS A 66 2.20 1.39 15.13
CA HIS A 66 0.96 0.84 14.60
C HIS A 66 1.15 0.03 13.31
N ILE A 67 2.08 0.41 12.44
CA ILE A 67 2.31 -0.27 11.17
C ILE A 67 2.87 -1.69 11.39
N PRO A 68 3.95 -1.91 12.17
CA PRO A 68 4.46 -3.27 12.40
C PRO A 68 3.42 -4.20 13.03
N ARG A 69 2.63 -3.67 13.98
CA ARG A 69 1.50 -4.42 14.59
C ARG A 69 0.41 -4.82 13.60
N GLN A 70 0.25 -4.08 12.50
CA GLN A 70 -0.68 -4.45 11.42
C GLN A 70 -0.04 -5.44 10.45
N LEU A 71 1.23 -5.26 10.08
CA LEU A 71 1.96 -6.19 9.21
C LEU A 71 1.90 -7.62 9.73
N ASN A 72 2.09 -7.83 11.04
CA ASN A 72 1.99 -9.14 11.68
C ASN A 72 0.62 -9.82 11.55
N LYS A 73 -0.42 -9.09 11.13
CA LYS A 73 -1.78 -9.61 10.96
C LYS A 73 -2.14 -9.85 9.50
N ALA A 74 -1.31 -9.42 8.55
CA ALA A 74 -1.62 -9.46 7.12
C ALA A 74 -1.89 -10.88 6.62
N THR A 75 -1.06 -11.84 7.03
CA THR A 75 -1.17 -13.26 6.63
C THR A 75 -2.50 -13.89 7.04
N LYS A 76 -3.04 -13.55 8.22
CA LYS A 76 -4.36 -14.02 8.67
C LYS A 76 -5.47 -13.56 7.73
N HIS A 77 -5.38 -12.33 7.21
CA HIS A 77 -6.37 -11.79 6.28
C HIS A 77 -6.22 -12.37 4.87
N LEU A 78 -5.00 -12.73 4.45
CA LEU A 78 -4.78 -13.48 3.21
C LEU A 78 -5.48 -14.85 3.26
N VAL A 79 -5.28 -15.62 4.33
CA VAL A 79 -5.93 -16.93 4.51
C VAL A 79 -7.45 -16.78 4.48
N ALA A 80 -7.99 -15.75 5.13
CA ALA A 80 -9.42 -15.46 5.10
C ALA A 80 -9.92 -15.13 3.68
N ALA A 81 -9.17 -14.34 2.91
CA ALA A 81 -9.53 -14.01 1.53
C ALA A 81 -9.54 -15.25 0.63
N ARG A 82 -8.54 -16.14 0.75
CA ARG A 82 -8.50 -17.42 0.02
C ARG A 82 -9.71 -18.30 0.34
N ARG A 83 -10.18 -18.33 1.59
CA ARG A 83 -11.39 -19.05 2.01
C ARG A 83 -12.68 -18.47 1.41
N ARG A 84 -12.71 -17.18 1.07
CA ARG A 84 -13.87 -16.54 0.39
C ARG A 84 -13.95 -16.87 -1.10
N GLY A 85 -12.89 -17.45 -1.68
CA GLY A 85 -12.87 -17.94 -3.04
C GLY A 85 -11.63 -17.51 -3.82
N ALA A 86 -11.40 -18.18 -4.95
CA ALA A 86 -10.18 -18.02 -5.75
C ALA A 86 -9.92 -16.57 -6.18
N ARG A 87 -10.96 -15.82 -6.59
CA ARG A 87 -10.82 -14.40 -6.99
C ARG A 87 -10.38 -13.50 -5.83
N HIS A 88 -10.91 -13.72 -4.63
CA HIS A 88 -10.51 -12.98 -3.42
C HIS A 88 -9.08 -13.33 -3.01
N GLY A 89 -8.72 -14.62 -3.07
CA GLY A 89 -7.36 -15.09 -2.81
C GLY A 89 -6.33 -14.44 -3.72
N LYS A 90 -6.56 -14.47 -5.04
CA LYS A 90 -5.65 -13.86 -6.02
C LYS A 90 -5.46 -12.35 -5.79
N ALA A 91 -6.54 -11.61 -5.61
CA ALA A 91 -6.46 -10.18 -5.32
C ALA A 91 -5.70 -9.90 -4.00
N ALA A 92 -5.91 -10.74 -2.98
CA ALA A 92 -5.22 -10.61 -1.70
C ALA A 92 -3.72 -10.93 -1.80
N ASP A 93 -3.33 -11.89 -2.64
CA ASP A 93 -1.92 -12.18 -2.92
C ASP A 93 -1.21 -11.00 -3.60
N GLU A 94 -1.85 -10.39 -4.60
CA GLU A 94 -1.34 -9.19 -5.29
C GLU A 94 -1.19 -8.00 -4.31
N VAL A 95 -2.17 -7.79 -3.43
CA VAL A 95 -2.10 -6.74 -2.40
C VAL A 95 -1.01 -7.05 -1.37
N LEU A 96 -0.84 -8.31 -0.95
CA LEU A 96 0.20 -8.67 0.02
C LEU A 96 1.59 -8.47 -0.58
N LYS A 97 1.80 -8.80 -1.86
CA LYS A 97 3.06 -8.52 -2.55
C LYS A 97 3.39 -7.03 -2.50
N ALA A 98 2.43 -6.17 -2.84
CA ALA A 98 2.60 -4.72 -2.77
C ALA A 98 2.87 -4.21 -1.33
N VAL A 99 2.26 -4.84 -0.31
CA VAL A 99 2.56 -4.57 1.11
C VAL A 99 4.04 -4.84 1.41
N LEU A 100 4.56 -5.99 1.00
CA LEU A 100 5.94 -6.40 1.29
C LEU A 100 6.95 -5.50 0.57
N GLU A 101 6.68 -5.14 -0.69
CA GLU A 101 7.49 -4.21 -1.48
C GLU A 101 7.52 -2.78 -0.90
N SER A 102 6.53 -2.42 -0.08
CA SER A 102 6.42 -1.09 0.53
C SER A 102 7.10 -0.98 1.91
N ILE A 103 7.68 -2.07 2.43
CA ILE A 103 8.39 -2.05 3.72
C ILE A 103 9.79 -1.45 3.50
N PRO A 104 10.18 -0.42 4.27
CA PRO A 104 11.54 0.12 4.22
C PRO A 104 12.59 -0.97 4.43
N GLY A 105 13.73 -0.91 3.72
CA GLY A 105 14.77 -1.94 3.80
C GLY A 105 15.40 -2.11 5.19
N ASP A 106 15.37 -1.05 6.01
CA ASP A 106 15.77 -1.06 7.42
C ASP A 106 14.66 -1.57 8.36
N GLY A 107 13.48 -1.90 7.82
CA GLY A 107 12.29 -2.33 8.56
C GLY A 107 11.69 -1.24 9.45
N GLY A 108 12.21 -0.01 9.39
CA GLY A 108 11.93 1.06 10.32
C GLY A 108 10.78 1.94 9.86
N PHE A 109 9.96 2.42 10.81
CA PHE A 109 9.06 3.53 10.60
C PHE A 109 9.32 4.59 11.66
N PRO A 110 9.21 5.89 11.33
CA PRO A 110 9.37 6.96 12.31
C PRO A 110 8.46 6.78 13.53
N GLN A 111 8.91 7.21 14.71
CA GLN A 111 8.08 7.07 15.92
C GLN A 111 6.85 7.97 15.88
N THR A 112 6.98 9.15 15.28
CA THR A 112 5.89 10.12 15.13
C THR A 112 6.00 10.86 13.79
N TYR A 113 4.87 11.41 13.34
CA TYR A 113 4.80 12.36 12.23
C TYR A 113 4.24 13.70 12.69
N ASP A 114 4.75 14.78 12.11
CA ASP A 114 4.24 16.14 12.32
C ASP A 114 2.89 16.39 11.60
N ALA A 115 2.41 17.63 11.57
CA ALA A 115 1.13 17.95 10.91
C ALA A 115 1.16 17.75 9.38
N ALA A 116 2.25 18.13 8.72
CA ALA A 116 2.40 18.04 7.26
C ALA A 116 2.54 16.57 6.83
N GLN A 117 3.42 15.82 7.50
CA GLN A 117 3.61 14.39 7.27
C GLN A 117 2.33 13.60 7.53
N ARG A 118 1.56 13.94 8.57
CA ARG A 118 0.23 13.32 8.79
C ARG A 118 -0.74 13.58 7.64
N LYS A 119 -0.68 14.75 7.00
CA LYS A 119 -1.48 15.03 5.81
C LYS A 119 -1.05 14.13 4.64
N GLU A 120 0.25 14.07 4.36
CA GLU A 120 0.81 13.20 3.31
C GLU A 120 0.46 11.73 3.52
N PHE A 121 0.50 11.24 4.77
CA PHE A 121 0.04 9.91 5.12
C PHE A 121 -1.42 9.67 4.72
N ARG A 122 -2.32 10.61 5.04
CA ARG A 122 -3.73 10.49 4.66
C ARG A 122 -3.92 10.52 3.16
N ASP A 123 -3.14 11.34 2.46
CA ASP A 123 -3.20 11.46 1.01
C ASP A 123 -2.76 10.14 0.35
N GLY A 124 -1.65 9.54 0.80
CA GLY A 124 -1.19 8.23 0.34
C GLY A 124 -2.19 7.11 0.66
N PHE A 125 -2.79 7.13 1.85
CA PHE A 125 -3.86 6.20 2.22
C PHE A 125 -5.05 6.28 1.26
N ARG A 126 -5.54 7.49 0.98
CA ARG A 126 -6.69 7.72 0.09
C ARG A 126 -6.37 7.32 -1.34
N ALA A 127 -5.19 7.70 -1.85
CA ALA A 127 -4.73 7.33 -3.19
C ALA A 127 -4.72 5.80 -3.37
N GLN A 128 -4.07 5.07 -2.46
CA GLN A 128 -4.00 3.61 -2.56
C GLN A 128 -5.38 2.95 -2.41
N LYS A 129 -6.24 3.45 -1.52
CA LYS A 129 -7.62 2.97 -1.38
C LYS A 129 -8.42 3.19 -2.67
N GLY A 130 -8.22 4.33 -3.33
CA GLY A 130 -8.82 4.63 -4.65
C GLY A 130 -8.35 3.67 -5.74
N THR A 131 -7.04 3.43 -5.85
CA THR A 131 -6.45 2.49 -6.81
C THR A 131 -7.06 1.09 -6.67
N TYR A 132 -7.14 0.56 -5.44
CA TYR A 132 -7.70 -0.77 -5.23
C TYR A 132 -9.23 -0.82 -5.32
N ALA A 133 -9.94 0.26 -4.97
CA ALA A 133 -11.37 0.36 -5.18
C ALA A 133 -11.71 0.27 -6.68
N ALA A 134 -10.88 0.88 -7.55
CA ALA A 134 -11.01 0.74 -8.99
C ALA A 134 -10.66 -0.68 -9.47
N ALA A 135 -9.50 -1.21 -9.07
CA ALA A 135 -9.00 -2.51 -9.53
C ALA A 135 -9.88 -3.69 -9.08
N TYR A 136 -10.42 -3.65 -7.86
CA TYR A 136 -11.15 -4.78 -7.25
C TYR A 136 -12.61 -4.44 -6.94
N ARG A 137 -13.22 -3.50 -7.69
CA ARG A 137 -14.58 -2.99 -7.44
C ARG A 137 -15.64 -4.07 -7.24
N ALA A 138 -15.51 -5.21 -7.92
CA ALA A 138 -16.47 -6.33 -7.81
C ALA A 138 -16.28 -7.18 -6.54
N LEU A 139 -15.10 -7.13 -5.91
CA LEU A 139 -14.73 -7.95 -4.74
C LEU A 139 -14.79 -7.18 -3.42
N LEU A 140 -14.80 -5.85 -3.49
CA LEU A 140 -14.81 -4.97 -2.31
C LEU A 140 -16.22 -4.49 -1.90
N ARG A 141 -17.27 -5.09 -2.48
CA ARG A 141 -18.67 -4.81 -2.13
C ARG A 141 -19.10 -5.58 -0.90
#